data_AF-A0A386ZB18-F1
#
_entry.id   AF-A0A386ZB18-F1
#
_cell.length_a   1.000
_cell.length_b   1.000
_cell.length_c   1.000
_cell.angle_alpha   90.00
_cell.angle_beta   90.00
_cell.angle_gamma   90.00
#
_symmetry.space_group_name_H-M   'P 1'
#
loop_
_entity.id
_entity.type
_entity.pdbx_description
1 polymer ?
#
loop_
_entity_poly.entity_id
_entity_poly.type
_entity_poly.pdbx_seq_one_letter_code
_entity_poly.pdbx_strand_id
1 'polypeptide(L)'
;MEVLDGRRPAGQLGPLAEPAVVAAVRTLAGARRLPGRELGSATLTRVDVIIAEPGKAEVCAGYDRGARHFALAARIVRGRSGWRLAAFRVF
;
A
#
# COMPACT_ATOMS: atom_id res chain seq x y z
N MET A 1 2.55 3.33 2.64
CA MET A 1 2.73 4.73 2.17
C MET A 1 4.18 5.20 2.21
N GLU A 2 4.94 4.90 3.26
CA GLU A 2 6.32 5.42 3.41
C GLU A 2 7.26 5.07 2.26
N VAL A 3 7.18 3.85 1.71
CA VAL A 3 7.97 3.44 0.55
C VAL A 3 7.60 4.25 -0.70
N LEU A 4 6.31 4.48 -0.90
CA LEU A 4 5.80 5.28 -2.02
C LEU A 4 6.28 6.73 -1.90
N ASP A 5 6.33 7.27 -0.68
CA ASP A 5 6.88 8.61 -0.42
C ASP A 5 8.41 8.68 -0.51
N GLY A 6 9.10 7.54 -0.59
CA GLY A 6 10.57 7.46 -0.57
C GLY A 6 11.18 7.59 0.83
N ARG A 7 10.36 7.57 1.88
CA ARG A 7 10.80 7.60 3.29
C ARG A 7 11.32 6.26 3.80
N ARG A 8 11.00 5.18 3.08
CA ARG A 8 11.46 3.80 3.39
C ARG A 8 11.95 3.11 2.11
N PRO A 9 13.06 2.34 2.15
CA PRO A 9 13.49 1.55 1.00
C PRO A 9 12.48 0.45 0.64
N ALA A 10 12.22 0.25 -0.65
CA ALA A 10 11.28 -0.79 -1.12
C ALA A 10 11.69 -2.22 -0.72
N GLY A 11 12.98 -2.49 -0.49
CA GLY A 11 13.44 -3.80 0.00
C GLY A 11 12.85 -4.18 1.36
N GLN A 12 12.51 -3.21 2.20
CA GLN A 12 11.91 -3.46 3.52
C GLN A 12 10.45 -3.94 3.45
N LEU A 13 9.80 -3.88 2.27
CA LEU A 13 8.47 -4.48 2.05
C LEU A 13 8.52 -6.00 1.84
N GLY A 14 9.67 -6.58 1.48
CA GLY A 14 9.79 -7.99 1.12
C GLY A 14 9.20 -8.97 2.16
N PRO A 15 9.45 -8.77 3.47
CA PRO A 15 8.85 -9.61 4.51
C PRO A 15 7.31 -9.48 4.61
N LEU A 16 6.73 -8.38 4.12
CA LEU A 16 5.32 -8.02 4.32
C LEU A 16 4.45 -8.15 3.06
N ALA A 17 5.06 -8.32 1.88
CA ALA A 17 4.35 -8.26 0.60
C ALA A 17 4.86 -9.30 -0.39
N GLU A 18 3.97 -9.80 -1.24
CA GLU A 18 4.33 -10.68 -2.34
C GLU A 18 5.35 -10.01 -3.28
N PRO A 19 6.31 -10.75 -3.87
CA PRO A 19 7.35 -10.18 -4.72
C PRO A 19 6.80 -9.30 -5.85
N ALA A 20 5.67 -9.69 -6.45
CA ALA A 20 4.98 -8.92 -7.48
C ALA A 20 4.50 -7.55 -6.96
N VAL A 21 3.98 -7.49 -5.73
CA VAL A 21 3.57 -6.22 -5.09
C VAL A 21 4.78 -5.35 -4.78
N VAL A 22 5.88 -5.93 -4.29
CA VAL A 22 7.12 -5.19 -4.04
C VAL A 22 7.64 -4.56 -5.33
N ALA A 23 7.65 -5.30 -6.43
CA ALA A 23 8.06 -4.81 -7.75
C ALA A 23 7.15 -3.67 -8.22
N ALA A 24 5.82 -3.82 -8.13
CA ALA A 24 4.87 -2.78 -8.52
C ALA A 24 5.05 -1.49 -7.68
N VAL A 25 5.20 -1.62 -6.36
CA VAL A 25 5.44 -0.49 -5.46
C VAL A 25 6.76 0.21 -5.78
N ARG A 26 7.82 -0.55 -6.08
CA ARG A 26 9.11 0.01 -6.50
C ARG A 26 8.97 0.82 -7.79
N THR A 27 8.25 0.29 -8.78
CA THR A 27 7.98 0.99 -10.04
C THR A 27 7.19 2.27 -9.82
N LEU A 28 6.12 2.24 -9.02
CA LEU A 28 5.33 3.43 -8.70
C LEU A 28 6.14 4.51 -7.98
N ALA A 29 6.96 4.11 -7.01
CA ALA A 29 7.84 5.02 -6.28
C ALA A 29 8.91 5.65 -7.20
N GLY A 30 9.56 4.84 -8.04
CA GLY A 30 10.61 5.29 -8.97
C GLY A 30 10.07 6.18 -10.10
N ALA A 31 8.91 5.85 -10.66
CA ALA A 31 8.28 6.62 -11.72
C ALA A 31 7.62 7.94 -11.22
N ARG A 32 7.58 8.17 -9.90
CA ARG A 32 6.90 9.31 -9.26
C ARG A 32 5.41 9.46 -9.64
N ARG A 33 4.75 8.37 -10.06
CA ARG A 33 3.36 8.37 -10.57
C ARG A 33 2.31 8.22 -9.46
N LEU A 34 2.54 8.85 -8.32
CA LEU A 34 1.61 8.77 -7.19
C LEU A 34 0.60 9.90 -7.25
N PRO A 35 -0.71 9.61 -7.08
CA PRO A 35 -1.72 10.64 -6.96
C PRO A 35 -1.35 11.65 -5.87
N GLY A 36 -1.34 12.93 -6.24
CA GLY A 36 -1.10 14.04 -5.31
C GLY A 36 0.30 14.11 -4.71
N ARG A 37 1.32 13.47 -5.29
CA ARG A 37 2.67 13.42 -4.70
C ARG A 37 3.25 14.82 -4.44
N GLU A 38 2.97 15.76 -5.32
CA GLU A 38 3.34 17.17 -5.24
C GLU A 38 2.71 17.90 -4.03
N LEU A 39 1.67 17.33 -3.43
CA LEU A 39 0.96 17.88 -2.27
C LEU A 39 1.59 17.44 -0.92
N GLY A 40 2.71 16.72 -0.96
CA GLY A 40 3.47 16.32 0.23
C GLY A 40 3.34 14.82 0.56
N SER A 41 3.81 14.45 1.75
CA SER A 41 3.77 13.06 2.21
C SER A 41 2.35 12.57 2.49
N ALA A 42 2.12 11.28 2.28
CA ALA A 42 0.83 10.68 2.60
C ALA A 42 0.69 10.43 4.10
N THR A 43 -0.44 10.87 4.65
CA THR A 43 -0.87 10.59 6.03
C THR A 43 -2.08 9.67 5.98
N LEU A 44 -1.99 8.48 6.58
CA LEU A 44 -3.13 7.58 6.68
C LEU A 44 -4.19 8.17 7.61
N THR A 45 -5.44 8.18 7.16
CA THR A 45 -6.57 8.71 7.95
C THR A 45 -7.50 7.62 8.44
N ARG A 46 -7.75 6.61 7.60
CA ARG A 46 -8.62 5.49 7.92
C ARG A 46 -8.13 4.22 7.26
N VAL A 47 -8.24 3.10 7.96
CA VAL A 47 -7.97 1.76 7.43
C VAL A 47 -9.10 0.84 7.87
N ASP A 48 -9.82 0.28 6.92
CA ASP A 48 -10.82 -0.76 7.12
C ASP A 48 -10.26 -2.08 6.58
N VAL A 49 -10.35 -3.14 7.38
CA VAL A 49 -9.95 -4.50 6.99
C VAL A 49 -11.19 -5.38 7.02
N ILE A 50 -11.50 -6.00 5.89
CA ILE A 50 -12.69 -6.79 5.67
C ILE A 50 -12.26 -8.22 5.39
N ILE A 51 -12.62 -9.15 6.28
CA ILE A 51 -12.36 -10.57 6.05
C ILE A 51 -13.30 -11.05 4.94
N ALA A 52 -12.73 -11.36 3.78
CA ALA A 52 -13.49 -11.83 2.62
C ALA A 52 -13.66 -13.36 2.66
N GLU A 53 -12.61 -14.07 3.07
CA GLU A 53 -12.58 -15.53 3.20
C GLU A 53 -11.59 -15.92 4.31
N PRO A 54 -11.62 -17.18 4.81
CA PRO A 54 -10.56 -17.69 5.68
C PRO A 54 -9.18 -17.48 5.06
N GLY A 55 -8.34 -16.68 5.72
CA GLY A 55 -7.00 -16.37 5.24
C GLY A 55 -6.92 -15.37 4.08
N LYS A 56 -8.01 -14.66 3.73
CA LYS A 56 -7.99 -13.54 2.80
C LYS A 56 -8.76 -12.36 3.36
N ALA A 57 -8.16 -11.17 3.31
CA ALA A 57 -8.83 -9.94 3.70
C ALA A 57 -8.58 -8.84 2.68
N GLU A 58 -9.62 -8.06 2.41
CA GLU A 58 -9.52 -6.82 1.67
C GLU A 58 -9.21 -5.68 2.65
N VAL A 59 -8.45 -4.71 2.17
CA VAL A 59 -8.06 -3.52 2.91
C VAL A 59 -8.46 -2.31 2.08
N CYS A 60 -9.32 -1.48 2.64
CA CYS A 60 -9.69 -0.18 2.08
C CYS A 60 -9.12 0.89 3.01
N ALA A 61 -8.42 1.88 2.47
CA ALA A 61 -7.89 2.95 3.31
C ALA A 61 -7.96 4.31 2.63
N GLY A 62 -8.21 5.33 3.45
CA GLY A 62 -8.10 6.74 3.09
C GLY A 62 -6.72 7.28 3.49
N TYR A 63 -6.18 8.18 2.68
CA TYR A 63 -4.99 8.93 3.03
C TYR A 63 -5.06 10.36 2.50
N ASP A 64 -4.46 11.28 3.24
CA ASP A 64 -4.37 12.68 2.85
C ASP A 64 -2.99 12.98 2.30
N ARG A 65 -2.94 13.86 1.30
CA ARG A 65 -1.74 14.62 0.91
C ARG A 65 -2.11 16.09 0.84
N GLY A 66 -1.53 16.89 1.73
CA GLY A 66 -1.98 18.26 1.93
C GLY A 66 -3.46 18.32 2.27
N ALA A 67 -4.23 19.15 1.56
CA ALA A 67 -5.68 19.30 1.75
C ALA A 67 -6.53 18.33 0.89
N ARG A 68 -5.91 17.33 0.25
CA ARG A 68 -6.61 16.41 -0.67
C ARG A 68 -6.66 15.01 -0.09
N HIS A 69 -7.84 14.40 -0.17
CA HIS A 69 -8.11 13.03 0.25
C HIS A 69 -8.03 12.07 -0.93
N PHE A 70 -7.41 10.93 -0.70
CA PHE A 70 -7.20 9.86 -1.67
C PHE A 70 -7.54 8.51 -1.04
N ALA A 71 -7.62 7.48 -1.87
CA ALA A 71 -7.93 6.14 -1.41
C ALA A 71 -6.90 5.12 -1.90
N LEU A 72 -6.79 4.01 -1.19
CA LEU A 72 -6.10 2.82 -1.63
C LEU A 72 -6.97 1.60 -1.37
N ALA A 73 -6.79 0.60 -2.22
CA ALA A 73 -7.33 -0.74 -2.04
C ALA A 73 -6.18 -1.73 -2.04
N ALA A 74 -6.28 -2.75 -1.19
CA ALA A 74 -5.27 -3.78 -1.05
C ALA A 74 -5.93 -5.11 -0.67
N ARG A 75 -5.24 -6.20 -0.97
CA ARG A 75 -5.60 -7.54 -0.50
C ARG A 75 -4.44 -8.10 0.29
N ILE A 76 -4.73 -8.64 1.47
CA ILE A 76 -3.78 -9.44 2.23
C ILE A 76 -4.21 -10.90 2.25
N VAL A 77 -3.24 -11.81 2.17
CA VAL A 77 -3.46 -13.26 2.22
C VAL A 77 -2.60 -13.88 3.31
N ARG A 78 -3.14 -14.87 4.01
CA ARG A 78 -2.43 -15.59 5.07
C ARG A 78 -1.71 -16.79 4.47
N GLY A 79 -0.39 -16.71 4.40
CA GLY A 79 0.49 -17.83 4.09
C GLY A 79 1.05 -18.50 5.34
N ARG A 80 2.03 -19.38 5.15
CA ARG A 80 2.73 -20.09 6.24
C ARG A 80 3.47 -19.13 7.19
N SER A 81 4.00 -18.04 6.68
CA SER A 81 4.74 -17.01 7.44
C SER A 81 3.85 -15.89 7.97
N GLY A 82 2.53 -16.03 7.89
CA GLY A 82 1.56 -15.03 8.31
C GLY A 82 0.95 -14.26 7.14
N TRP A 83 0.40 -13.09 7.43
CA TRP A 83 -0.28 -12.24 6.46
C TRP A 83 0.71 -11.51 5.55
N ARG A 84 0.42 -11.48 4.26
CA ARG A 84 1.22 -10.81 3.24
C ARG A 84 0.33 -10.02 2.30
N LEU A 85 0.80 -8.85 1.90
CA LEU A 85 0.14 -8.02 0.90
C LEU A 85 0.26 -8.66 -0.49
N ALA A 86 -0.87 -9.08 -1.05
CA ALA A 86 -0.97 -9.79 -2.33
C ALA A 86 -1.44 -8.88 -3.49
N ALA A 87 -2.16 -7.81 -3.18
CA ALA A 87 -2.54 -6.80 -4.17
C ALA A 87 -2.51 -5.40 -3.53
N PHE A 88 -2.22 -4.39 -4.33
CA PHE A 88 -2.14 -3.00 -3.89
C PHE A 88 -2.45 -2.04 -5.04
N ARG A 89 -3.31 -1.06 -4.80
CA ARG A 89 -3.68 -0.01 -5.74
C ARG A 89 -3.96 1.30 -5.01
N VAL A 90 -3.54 2.40 -5.60
CA VAL A 90 -3.86 3.77 -5.15
C VAL A 90 -4.74 4.45 -6.20
N PHE A 91 -5.60 5.36 -5.75
CA PHE A 91 -6.54 6.14 -6.56
C PHE A 91 -6.37 7.63 -6.26
#